data_AF-A0A929JRN8-F1
#
_entry.id   AF-A0A929JRN8-F1
#
_cell.length_a   1.000
_cell.length_b   1.000
_cell.length_c   1.000
_cell.angle_alpha   90.00
_cell.angle_beta   90.00
_cell.angle_gamma   90.00
#
_symmetry.space_group_name_H-M   'P 1'
#
loop_
_entity.id
_entity.type
_entity.pdbx_description
1 polymer ?
#
loop_
_entity_poly.entity_id
_entity_poly.type
_entity_poly.pdbx_seq_one_letter_code
_entity_poly.pdbx_strand_id
1 'polypeptide(L)'
;MGASTYRSYEEAASDYLTKFQALRDAPPSKSDAVTRGAGDIQADVLINRADEIADVSASMVSLSKNYIEAPDPKLREGISGQLLAQAAAELQVATELLEIAEEGQTGQVATRTTRSTRGMALRDAINMLEKSMATPVSAGLNLSTEVRRAGVAPPATKDNAKSALEQAAHITTGSISQRVIELGGDMAFNLVFSTEWKAVIDSTEVVSGGIANLLEGIKEGIGAFFTRVVTVAAKTLANVYDKILALLGKDVEDLARKKIQEWLETIKEKGKIELFDALASKLYRIDDFKKELGDWLEETTAEVDRINQITEEVNALSEKFSIFFGRMKKLSDIAGLAKFIKAPQVIVVLTGVRIALLAVLVYGGYDYVGYKQMRFPNLTKGVAEVIQENLVPQE
;
A
#
# COMPACT_ATOMS: atom_id res chain seq x y z
N MET A 1 -18.38 20.94 13.14
CA MET A 1 -17.05 21.48 13.47
C MET A 1 -16.46 22.02 12.18
N GLY A 2 -15.75 23.15 12.20
CA GLY A 2 -15.08 23.66 10.98
C GLY A 2 -13.97 22.70 10.57
N ALA A 3 -13.80 22.46 9.27
CA ALA A 3 -12.71 21.65 8.76
C ALA A 3 -11.37 22.28 9.17
N SER A 4 -10.51 21.54 9.86
CA SER A 4 -9.16 21.99 10.18
C SER A 4 -8.40 22.25 8.88
N THR A 5 -7.93 23.48 8.69
CA THR A 5 -7.06 23.82 7.55
C THR A 5 -5.60 23.72 7.97
N TYR A 6 -4.88 22.74 7.43
CA TYR A 6 -3.45 22.57 7.65
C TYR A 6 -2.64 23.31 6.58
N ARG A 7 -1.47 23.84 6.96
CA ARG A 7 -0.59 24.59 6.04
C ARG A 7 0.39 23.69 5.30
N SER A 8 0.75 22.56 5.89
CA SER A 8 1.65 21.58 5.28
C SER A 8 1.25 20.15 5.62
N TYR A 9 1.81 19.19 4.87
CA TYR A 9 1.63 17.77 5.12
C TYR A 9 2.18 17.35 6.49
N GLU A 10 3.31 17.90 6.92
CA GLU A 10 3.94 17.61 8.22
C GLU A 10 3.09 18.06 9.40
N GLU A 11 2.45 19.22 9.30
CA GLU A 11 1.54 19.72 10.33
C GLU A 11 0.34 18.76 10.49
N ALA A 12 -0.27 18.37 9.37
CA ALA A 12 -1.36 17.39 9.35
C ALA A 12 -0.91 16.02 9.86
N ALA A 13 0.28 15.54 9.46
CA ALA A 13 0.84 14.27 9.89
C ALA A 13 1.10 14.23 11.41
N SER A 14 1.57 15.33 12.01
CA SER A 14 1.80 15.42 13.45
C SER A 14 0.49 15.34 14.24
N ASP A 15 -0.55 16.07 13.81
CA ASP A 15 -1.87 16.01 14.46
C ASP A 15 -2.51 14.63 14.26
N TYR A 16 -2.46 14.10 13.04
CA TYR A 16 -2.92 12.76 12.70
C TYR A 16 -2.27 11.68 13.58
N LEU A 17 -0.95 11.72 13.76
CA LEU A 17 -0.24 10.76 14.61
C LEU A 17 -0.66 10.88 16.07
N THR A 18 -0.79 12.11 16.57
CA THR A 18 -1.26 12.38 17.94
C THR A 18 -2.64 11.78 18.19
N LYS A 19 -3.55 11.91 17.21
CA LYS A 19 -4.90 11.32 17.29
C LYS A 19 -4.88 9.78 17.30
N PHE A 20 -4.00 9.15 16.51
CA PHE A 20 -3.81 7.70 16.56
C PHE A 20 -3.19 7.23 17.88
N GLN A 21 -2.23 7.97 18.43
CA GLN A 21 -1.66 7.67 19.76
C GLN A 21 -2.72 7.73 20.85
N ALA A 22 -3.64 8.69 20.77
CA ALA A 22 -4.77 8.78 21.70
C ALA A 22 -5.72 7.57 21.64
N LEU A 23 -5.78 6.82 20.52
CA LEU A 23 -6.49 5.54 20.47
C LEU A 23 -5.79 4.47 21.30
N ARG A 24 -4.45 4.40 21.23
CA ARG A 24 -3.65 3.44 22.03
C ARG A 24 -3.81 3.69 23.53
N ASP A 25 -3.86 4.96 23.92
CA ASP A 25 -3.89 5.40 25.31
C ASP A 25 -5.31 5.52 25.88
N ALA A 26 -6.33 5.19 25.07
CA ALA A 26 -7.73 5.27 25.50
C ALA A 26 -7.99 4.35 26.71
N PRO A 27 -8.74 4.82 27.73
CA PRO A 27 -9.01 4.04 28.91
C PRO A 27 -9.77 2.76 28.52
N PRO A 28 -9.44 1.61 29.15
CA PRO A 28 -10.13 0.37 28.87
C PRO A 28 -11.63 0.51 29.17
N SER A 29 -12.45 -0.23 28.45
CA SER A 29 -13.88 -0.31 28.74
C SER A 29 -14.08 -0.74 30.20
N LYS A 30 -15.02 -0.08 30.88
CA LYS A 30 -15.41 -0.42 32.25
C LYS A 30 -16.18 -1.74 32.23
N SER A 31 -15.46 -2.85 32.09
CA SER A 31 -16.00 -4.18 32.37
C SER A 31 -15.39 -4.68 33.69
N ASP A 32 -16.22 -5.25 34.55
CA ASP A 32 -15.90 -5.63 35.95
C ASP A 32 -14.84 -6.75 36.09
N ALA A 33 -14.12 -7.09 35.02
CA ALA A 33 -13.08 -8.12 35.01
C ALA A 33 -11.70 -7.51 34.73
N VAL A 34 -11.07 -6.98 35.78
CA VAL A 34 -9.66 -6.55 35.77
C VAL A 34 -8.80 -7.75 35.39
N THR A 35 -8.30 -7.78 34.16
CA THR A 35 -7.26 -8.70 33.73
C THR A 35 -6.22 -7.95 32.94
N ARG A 36 -4.94 -8.29 33.19
CA ARG A 36 -3.76 -7.74 32.51
C ARG A 36 -3.79 -8.18 31.03
N GLY A 37 -4.49 -7.42 30.21
CA GLY A 37 -4.52 -7.52 28.76
C GLY A 37 -4.80 -6.14 28.19
N ALA A 38 -4.45 -5.94 26.92
CA ALA A 38 -4.84 -4.75 26.16
C ALA A 38 -6.37 -4.57 26.29
N GLY A 39 -6.81 -3.65 27.15
CA GLY A 39 -8.23 -3.45 27.37
C GLY A 39 -8.90 -2.94 26.10
N ASP A 40 -10.16 -3.34 25.93
CA ASP A 40 -11.00 -2.95 24.80
C ASP A 40 -11.27 -1.44 24.83
N ILE A 41 -11.15 -0.74 23.70
CA ILE A 41 -11.47 0.70 23.64
C ILE A 41 -12.99 0.83 23.68
N GLN A 42 -13.51 1.75 24.50
CA GLN A 42 -14.96 2.01 24.50
C GLN A 42 -15.43 2.41 23.10
N ALA A 43 -16.49 1.78 22.60
CA ALA A 43 -16.97 1.96 21.23
C ALA A 43 -17.21 3.45 20.88
N ASP A 44 -17.87 4.21 21.76
CA ASP A 44 -18.10 5.65 21.56
C ASP A 44 -16.80 6.45 21.45
N VAL A 45 -15.77 6.08 22.22
CA VAL A 45 -14.46 6.72 22.15
C VAL A 45 -13.79 6.38 20.82
N LEU A 46 -13.82 5.12 20.40
CA LEU A 46 -13.27 4.70 19.11
C LEU A 46 -13.96 5.42 17.94
N ILE A 47 -15.29 5.47 17.93
CA ILE A 47 -16.07 6.14 16.89
C ILE A 47 -15.71 7.63 16.81
N ASN A 48 -15.70 8.33 17.96
CA ASN A 48 -15.36 9.77 18.00
C ASN A 48 -13.95 10.03 17.46
N ARG A 49 -12.98 9.24 17.92
CA ARG A 49 -11.57 9.41 17.54
C ARG A 49 -11.32 9.04 16.09
N ALA A 50 -11.98 7.99 15.60
CA ALA A 50 -11.90 7.61 14.20
C ALA A 50 -12.49 8.69 13.27
N ASP A 51 -13.56 9.37 13.68
CA ASP A 51 -14.14 10.47 12.90
C ASP A 51 -13.18 11.66 12.80
N GLU A 52 -12.56 12.04 13.93
CA GLU A 52 -11.52 13.07 13.98
C GLU A 52 -10.31 12.69 13.12
N ILE A 53 -9.85 11.44 13.22
CA ILE A 53 -8.76 10.90 12.40
C ILE A 53 -9.10 11.02 10.91
N ALA A 54 -10.31 10.63 10.53
CA ALA A 54 -10.76 10.66 9.15
C ALA A 54 -10.84 12.09 8.59
N ASP A 55 -11.10 13.10 9.41
CA ASP A 55 -11.04 14.51 8.97
C ASP A 55 -9.61 14.96 8.65
N VAL A 56 -8.65 14.65 9.52
CA VAL A 56 -7.24 15.01 9.28
C VAL A 56 -6.69 14.26 8.06
N SER A 57 -7.03 12.98 8.00
CA SER A 57 -6.67 12.06 6.92
C SER A 57 -7.05 12.56 5.52
N ALA A 58 -8.28 13.08 5.36
CA ALA A 58 -8.73 13.66 4.09
C ALA A 58 -7.85 14.84 3.65
N SER A 59 -7.43 15.68 4.61
CA SER A 59 -6.50 16.80 4.34
C SER A 59 -5.13 16.29 3.90
N MET A 60 -4.63 15.23 4.54
CA MET A 60 -3.33 14.63 4.20
C MET A 60 -3.28 14.09 2.77
N VAL A 61 -4.37 13.49 2.28
CA VAL A 61 -4.47 13.04 0.87
C VAL A 61 -4.31 14.20 -0.10
N SER A 62 -4.95 15.34 0.18
CA SER A 62 -4.81 16.51 -0.70
C SER A 62 -3.39 17.08 -0.67
N LEU A 63 -2.77 17.12 0.51
CA LEU A 63 -1.43 17.67 0.71
C LEU A 63 -0.33 16.75 0.16
N SER A 64 -0.55 15.43 0.15
CA SER A 64 0.43 14.46 -0.35
C SER A 64 0.64 14.53 -1.86
N LYS A 65 -0.34 15.05 -2.62
CA LYS A 65 -0.25 15.21 -4.08
C LYS A 65 1.00 15.99 -4.50
N ASN A 66 1.36 17.04 -3.76
CA ASN A 66 2.57 17.82 -4.03
C ASN A 66 3.86 16.99 -3.94
N TYR A 67 3.89 15.98 -3.07
CA TYR A 67 5.03 15.07 -2.93
C TYR A 67 5.01 13.97 -3.99
N ILE A 68 3.84 13.45 -4.35
CA ILE A 68 3.67 12.42 -5.39
C ILE A 68 4.03 12.98 -6.77
N GLU A 69 3.73 14.26 -7.01
CA GLU A 69 4.05 14.96 -8.26
C GLU A 69 5.44 15.63 -8.22
N ALA A 70 6.16 15.54 -7.10
CA ALA A 70 7.47 16.17 -6.95
C ALA A 70 8.48 15.53 -7.93
N PRO A 71 9.40 16.31 -8.54
CA PRO A 71 10.43 15.76 -9.44
C PRO A 71 11.40 14.80 -8.76
N ASP A 72 11.62 14.95 -7.45
CA ASP A 72 12.53 14.10 -6.68
C ASP A 72 11.88 12.74 -6.36
N PRO A 73 12.40 11.61 -6.90
CA PRO A 73 11.89 10.27 -6.60
C PRO A 73 11.96 9.92 -5.11
N LYS A 74 12.89 10.49 -4.32
CA LYS A 74 12.93 10.22 -2.88
C LYS A 74 11.69 10.75 -2.17
N LEU A 75 11.19 11.92 -2.57
CA LEU A 75 9.96 12.47 -2.01
C LEU A 75 8.77 11.59 -2.34
N ARG A 76 8.67 11.12 -3.60
CA ARG A 76 7.62 10.21 -4.07
C ARG A 76 7.66 8.86 -3.33
N GLU A 77 8.83 8.27 -3.17
CA GLU A 77 9.03 7.05 -2.37
C GLU A 77 8.60 7.24 -0.92
N GLY A 78 9.07 8.32 -0.28
CA GLY A 78 8.81 8.60 1.13
C GLY A 78 7.32 8.80 1.41
N ILE A 79 6.65 9.62 0.59
CA ILE A 79 5.22 9.86 0.75
C ILE A 79 4.41 8.59 0.47
N SER A 80 4.79 7.82 -0.56
CA SER A 80 4.13 6.56 -0.88
C SER A 80 4.18 5.60 0.29
N GLY A 81 5.36 5.49 0.90
CA GLY A 81 5.55 4.72 2.11
C GLY A 81 4.63 5.15 3.25
N GLN A 82 4.52 6.45 3.51
CA GLN A 82 3.68 6.95 4.60
C GLN A 82 2.19 6.77 4.31
N LEU A 83 1.73 6.99 3.08
CA LEU A 83 0.33 6.80 2.69
C LEU A 83 -0.10 5.34 2.84
N LEU A 84 0.75 4.37 2.48
CA LEU A 84 0.45 2.95 2.71
C LEU A 84 0.35 2.60 4.20
N ALA A 85 1.21 3.18 5.05
CA ALA A 85 1.15 2.97 6.49
C ALA A 85 -0.12 3.59 7.11
N GLN A 86 -0.51 4.77 6.64
CA GLN A 86 -1.77 5.42 7.03
C GLN A 86 -2.98 4.60 6.60
N ALA A 87 -3.01 4.19 5.33
CA ALA A 87 -4.08 3.36 4.78
C ALA A 87 -4.23 2.05 5.58
N ALA A 88 -3.13 1.41 5.99
CA ALA A 88 -3.19 0.20 6.81
C ALA A 88 -3.80 0.45 8.20
N ALA A 89 -3.39 1.54 8.87
CA ALA A 89 -3.91 1.90 10.18
C ALA A 89 -5.40 2.28 10.13
N GLU A 90 -5.80 3.06 9.13
CA GLU A 90 -7.19 3.44 8.90
C GLU A 90 -8.06 2.26 8.50
N LEU A 91 -7.56 1.36 7.63
CA LEU A 91 -8.30 0.17 7.25
C LEU A 91 -8.55 -0.74 8.45
N GLN A 92 -7.56 -0.89 9.34
CA GLN A 92 -7.76 -1.60 10.61
C GLN A 92 -8.85 -0.93 11.44
N VAL A 93 -8.79 0.40 11.65
CA VAL A 93 -9.83 1.14 12.38
C VAL A 93 -11.21 0.95 11.75
N ALA A 94 -11.32 1.04 10.44
CA ALA A 94 -12.58 0.83 9.72
C ALA A 94 -13.12 -0.59 9.92
N THR A 95 -12.26 -1.61 9.86
CA THR A 95 -12.64 -3.00 10.14
C THR A 95 -13.18 -3.14 11.57
N GLU A 96 -12.48 -2.58 12.57
CA GLU A 96 -12.93 -2.60 13.98
C GLU A 96 -14.31 -1.93 14.15
N LEU A 97 -14.53 -0.78 13.50
CA LEU A 97 -15.83 -0.09 13.52
C LEU A 97 -16.93 -0.94 12.90
N LEU A 98 -16.69 -1.56 11.74
CA LEU A 98 -17.70 -2.37 11.07
C LEU A 98 -18.06 -3.63 11.87
N GLU A 99 -17.09 -4.24 12.54
CA GLU A 99 -17.36 -5.34 13.45
C GLU A 99 -18.19 -4.91 14.67
N ILE A 100 -17.90 -3.73 15.26
CA ILE A 100 -18.75 -3.16 16.33
C ILE A 100 -20.18 -2.93 15.83
N ALA A 101 -20.33 -2.48 14.59
CA ALA A 101 -21.63 -2.28 13.96
C ALA A 101 -22.39 -3.61 13.84
N GLU A 102 -21.71 -4.69 13.43
CA GLU A 102 -22.29 -6.03 13.31
C GLU A 102 -22.64 -6.66 14.67
N GLU A 103 -21.78 -6.52 15.69
CA GLU A 103 -22.08 -6.92 17.08
C GLU A 103 -23.34 -6.21 17.60
N GLY A 104 -23.45 -4.90 17.33
CA GLY A 104 -24.60 -4.08 17.72
C GLY A 104 -25.91 -4.47 17.04
N GLN A 105 -25.87 -4.98 15.80
CA GLN A 105 -27.06 -5.46 15.08
C GLN A 105 -27.49 -6.86 15.51
N THR A 106 -26.53 -7.77 15.64
CA THR A 106 -26.81 -9.19 15.92
C THR A 106 -27.07 -9.45 17.41
N GLY A 107 -26.68 -8.51 18.27
CA GLY A 107 -26.67 -8.69 19.73
C GLY A 107 -25.65 -9.73 20.20
N GLN A 108 -24.83 -10.28 19.29
CA GLN A 108 -23.76 -11.20 19.63
C GLN A 108 -22.53 -10.41 20.07
N VAL A 109 -22.25 -10.48 21.37
CA VAL A 109 -21.04 -9.89 21.96
C VAL A 109 -19.83 -10.72 21.51
N ALA A 110 -18.84 -10.10 20.86
CA ALA A 110 -17.63 -10.82 20.46
C ALA A 110 -16.94 -11.46 21.66
N THR A 111 -16.37 -12.64 21.45
CA THR A 111 -15.64 -13.35 22.50
C THR A 111 -14.42 -12.55 22.95
N ARG A 112 -14.00 -12.75 24.20
CA ARG A 112 -12.82 -12.10 24.78
C ARG A 112 -11.54 -12.32 23.97
N THR A 113 -11.38 -13.51 23.40
CA THR A 113 -10.23 -13.85 22.54
C THR A 113 -10.23 -13.01 21.27
N THR A 114 -11.38 -12.85 20.61
CA THR A 114 -11.55 -11.97 19.44
C THR A 114 -11.16 -10.53 19.76
N ARG A 115 -11.65 -9.99 20.88
CA ARG A 115 -11.35 -8.62 21.34
C ARG A 115 -9.88 -8.37 21.62
N SER A 116 -9.18 -9.33 22.25
CA SER A 116 -7.75 -9.19 22.53
C SER A 116 -6.91 -9.17 21.26
N THR A 117 -7.25 -10.01 20.27
CA THR A 117 -6.54 -10.06 18.98
C THR A 117 -6.74 -8.76 18.20
N ARG A 118 -7.95 -8.18 18.25
CA ARG A 118 -8.29 -6.88 17.65
C ARG A 118 -7.47 -5.73 18.22
N GLY A 119 -7.45 -5.60 19.54
CA GLY A 119 -6.63 -4.58 20.22
C GLY A 119 -5.13 -4.71 19.90
N MET A 120 -4.62 -5.93 19.72
CA MET A 120 -3.24 -6.17 19.29
C MET A 120 -3.01 -5.73 17.84
N ALA A 121 -3.90 -6.10 16.92
CA ALA A 121 -3.81 -5.72 15.50
C ALA A 121 -3.83 -4.19 15.31
N LEU A 122 -4.70 -3.49 16.03
CA LEU A 122 -4.75 -2.02 16.01
C LEU A 122 -3.45 -1.40 16.55
N ARG A 123 -2.90 -1.92 17.65
CA ARG A 123 -1.61 -1.44 18.19
C ARG A 123 -0.46 -1.69 17.24
N ASP A 124 -0.41 -2.85 16.59
CA ASP A 124 0.61 -3.15 15.59
C ASP A 124 0.52 -2.20 14.39
N ALA A 125 -0.70 -1.87 13.96
CA ALA A 125 -0.92 -0.88 12.90
C ALA A 125 -0.48 0.53 13.33
N ILE A 126 -0.77 0.95 14.57
CA ILE A 126 -0.31 2.23 15.13
C ILE A 126 1.22 2.26 15.24
N ASN A 127 1.86 1.18 15.72
CA ASN A 127 3.32 1.12 15.84
C ASN A 127 4.01 1.19 14.46
N MET A 128 3.43 0.57 13.44
CA MET A 128 3.91 0.66 12.07
C MET A 128 3.76 2.10 11.53
N LEU A 129 2.61 2.74 11.80
CA LEU A 129 2.36 4.12 11.43
C LEU A 129 3.37 5.07 12.10
N GLU A 130 3.59 4.95 13.41
CA GLU A 130 4.57 5.71 14.17
C GLU A 130 5.97 5.60 13.57
N LYS A 131 6.44 4.37 13.30
CA LYS A 131 7.75 4.15 12.66
C LYS A 131 7.85 4.79 11.28
N SER A 132 6.77 4.73 10.49
CA SER A 132 6.72 5.31 9.15
C SER A 132 6.75 6.84 9.19
N MET A 133 6.00 7.45 10.11
CA MET A 133 5.89 8.90 10.25
C MET A 133 7.06 9.55 11.00
N ALA A 134 7.79 8.79 11.81
CA ALA A 134 9.03 9.27 12.45
C ALA A 134 10.14 9.57 11.43
N THR A 135 10.03 9.04 10.21
CA THR A 135 10.97 9.29 9.12
C THR A 135 10.43 10.41 8.22
N PRO A 136 11.18 11.51 8.01
CA PRO A 136 10.77 12.57 7.10
C PRO A 136 10.55 12.04 5.67
N VAL A 137 9.57 12.60 4.95
CA VAL A 137 9.29 12.21 3.56
C VAL A 137 10.52 12.36 2.66
N SER A 138 11.36 13.38 2.90
CA SER A 138 12.60 13.62 2.17
C SER A 138 13.69 12.55 2.35
N ALA A 139 13.55 11.66 3.34
CA ALA A 139 14.45 10.53 3.50
C ALA A 139 14.10 9.34 2.57
N GLY A 140 12.96 9.38 1.88
CA GLY A 140 12.47 8.28 1.06
C GLY A 140 12.06 7.06 1.88
N LEU A 141 12.01 5.89 1.23
CA LEU A 141 11.90 4.61 1.93
C LEU A 141 13.24 4.28 2.57
N ASN A 142 13.38 4.70 3.83
CA ASN A 142 14.63 4.60 4.55
C ASN A 142 15.00 3.13 4.81
N LEU A 143 16.19 2.76 4.36
CA LEU A 143 16.75 1.44 4.60
C LEU A 143 17.30 1.41 6.02
N SER A 144 17.05 0.34 6.76
CA SER A 144 17.77 0.10 8.01
C SER A 144 19.26 0.03 7.67
N THR A 145 20.04 1.04 8.08
CA THR A 145 21.46 1.26 7.75
C THR A 145 22.41 0.08 8.09
N GLU A 146 21.89 -1.03 8.61
CA GLU A 146 22.63 -2.18 9.11
C GLU A 146 22.95 -3.26 8.05
N VAL A 147 22.44 -3.16 6.81
CA VAL A 147 22.69 -4.18 5.77
C VAL A 147 23.65 -3.70 4.68
N ARG A 148 24.68 -2.93 5.03
CA ARG A 148 25.94 -3.08 4.28
C ARG A 148 26.44 -4.47 4.64
N ARG A 149 26.45 -5.42 3.69
CA ARG A 149 27.07 -6.74 3.87
C ARG A 149 28.53 -6.55 4.28
N ALA A 150 28.76 -6.45 5.58
CA ALA A 150 30.07 -6.27 6.16
C ALA A 150 30.87 -7.54 5.83
N GLY A 151 31.83 -7.44 4.90
CA GLY A 151 32.80 -8.50 4.65
C GLY A 151 33.08 -8.86 3.19
N VAL A 152 32.33 -8.35 2.20
CA VAL A 152 32.67 -8.56 0.78
C VAL A 152 33.35 -7.31 0.25
N ALA A 153 34.65 -7.40 -0.05
CA ALA A 153 35.36 -6.31 -0.70
C ALA A 153 34.75 -6.07 -2.11
N PRO A 154 34.56 -4.81 -2.52
CA PRO A 154 34.04 -4.52 -3.85
C PRO A 154 34.99 -5.08 -4.94
N PRO A 155 34.45 -5.53 -6.08
CA PRO A 155 35.25 -5.99 -7.22
C PRO A 155 36.34 -4.99 -7.62
N ALA A 156 37.58 -5.48 -7.78
CA ALA A 156 38.74 -4.64 -8.12
C ALA A 156 39.00 -4.50 -9.63
N THR A 157 38.38 -5.35 -10.46
CA THR A 157 38.54 -5.32 -11.92
C THR A 157 37.23 -4.95 -12.60
N LYS A 158 37.33 -4.33 -13.79
CA LYS A 158 36.15 -3.89 -14.55
C LYS A 158 35.23 -5.04 -14.92
N ASP A 159 35.78 -6.17 -15.36
CA ASP A 159 34.97 -7.35 -15.75
C ASP A 159 34.21 -7.94 -14.55
N ASN A 160 34.86 -8.03 -13.38
CA ASN A 160 34.20 -8.50 -12.17
C ASN A 160 33.13 -7.52 -11.68
N ALA A 161 33.35 -6.21 -11.82
CA ALA A 161 32.35 -5.20 -11.48
C ALA A 161 31.14 -5.26 -12.43
N LYS A 162 31.35 -5.42 -13.75
CA LYS A 162 30.28 -5.61 -14.74
C LYS A 162 29.44 -6.84 -14.41
N SER A 163 30.09 -7.98 -14.14
CA SER A 163 29.40 -9.23 -13.77
C SER A 163 28.63 -9.10 -12.46
N ALA A 164 29.17 -8.40 -11.46
CA ALA A 164 28.48 -8.13 -10.21
C ALA A 164 27.23 -7.24 -10.42
N LEU A 165 27.33 -6.21 -11.27
CA LEU A 165 26.20 -5.36 -11.62
C LEU A 165 25.11 -6.14 -12.37
N GLU A 166 25.49 -6.94 -13.37
CA GLU A 166 24.57 -7.83 -14.10
C GLU A 166 23.82 -8.76 -13.14
N GLN A 167 24.54 -9.42 -12.25
CA GLN A 167 23.95 -10.31 -11.25
C GLN A 167 23.01 -9.56 -10.29
N ALA A 168 23.41 -8.38 -9.81
CA ALA A 168 22.59 -7.56 -8.93
C ALA A 168 21.29 -7.12 -9.62
N ALA A 169 21.37 -6.72 -10.90
CA ALA A 169 20.21 -6.37 -11.71
C ALA A 169 19.26 -7.56 -11.86
N HIS A 170 19.79 -8.73 -12.28
CA HIS A 170 19.00 -9.95 -12.46
C HIS A 170 18.29 -10.40 -11.17
N ILE A 171 19.02 -10.43 -10.06
CA ILE A 171 18.47 -10.81 -8.74
C ILE A 171 17.40 -9.81 -8.31
N THR A 172 17.67 -8.51 -8.46
CA THR A 172 16.75 -7.46 -8.00
C THR A 172 15.46 -7.46 -8.81
N THR A 173 15.52 -7.42 -10.15
CA THR A 173 14.32 -7.46 -10.99
C THR A 173 13.55 -8.78 -10.84
N GLY A 174 14.27 -9.89 -10.68
CA GLY A 174 13.66 -11.19 -10.41
C GLY A 174 12.90 -11.22 -9.07
N SER A 175 13.50 -10.67 -8.00
CA SER A 175 12.86 -10.60 -6.69
C SER A 175 11.64 -9.68 -6.68
N ILE A 176 11.71 -8.53 -7.36
CA ILE A 176 10.58 -7.61 -7.52
C ILE A 176 9.42 -8.33 -8.22
N SER A 177 9.70 -8.94 -9.39
CA SER A 177 8.69 -9.67 -10.16
C SER A 177 8.06 -10.79 -9.36
N GLN A 178 8.87 -11.62 -8.71
CA GLN A 178 8.40 -12.76 -7.93
C GLN A 178 7.44 -12.33 -6.82
N ARG A 179 7.78 -11.28 -6.07
CA ARG A 179 6.93 -10.74 -5.00
C ARG A 179 5.61 -10.20 -5.54
N VAL A 180 5.63 -9.52 -6.69
CA VAL A 180 4.40 -9.05 -7.35
C VAL A 180 3.53 -10.22 -7.78
N ILE A 181 4.13 -11.25 -8.37
CA ILE A 181 3.41 -12.45 -8.82
C ILE A 181 2.78 -13.18 -7.62
N GLU A 182 3.51 -13.36 -6.53
CA GLU A 182 3.02 -14.03 -5.33
C GLU A 182 1.83 -13.30 -4.70
N LEU A 183 2.02 -12.03 -4.30
CA LEU A 183 0.97 -11.28 -3.62
C LEU A 183 -0.16 -10.87 -4.58
N GLY A 184 0.19 -10.49 -5.81
CA GLY A 184 -0.78 -10.10 -6.83
C GLY A 184 -1.60 -11.29 -7.33
N GLY A 185 -0.98 -12.46 -7.48
CA GLY A 185 -1.66 -13.72 -7.78
C GLY A 185 -2.64 -14.11 -6.68
N ASP A 186 -2.24 -14.02 -5.41
CA ASP A 186 -3.15 -14.25 -4.28
C ASP A 186 -4.33 -13.27 -4.27
N MET A 187 -4.08 -11.96 -4.50
CA MET A 187 -5.15 -10.97 -4.60
C MET A 187 -6.09 -11.25 -5.78
N ALA A 188 -5.54 -11.51 -6.97
CA ALA A 188 -6.31 -11.82 -8.18
C ALA A 188 -7.13 -13.11 -8.00
N PHE A 189 -6.57 -14.14 -7.39
CA PHE A 189 -7.28 -15.38 -7.06
C PHE A 189 -8.47 -15.11 -6.15
N ASN A 190 -8.24 -14.36 -5.06
CA ASN A 190 -9.31 -14.02 -4.12
C ASN A 190 -10.42 -13.18 -4.77
N LEU A 191 -10.06 -12.23 -5.64
CA LEU A 191 -11.02 -11.41 -6.39
C LEU A 191 -11.84 -12.24 -7.38
N VAL A 192 -11.20 -13.12 -8.13
CA VAL A 192 -11.88 -13.89 -9.20
C VAL A 192 -12.68 -15.06 -8.65
N PHE A 193 -12.15 -15.80 -7.69
CA PHE A 193 -12.70 -17.11 -7.28
C PHE A 193 -13.30 -17.12 -5.88
N SER A 194 -13.00 -16.13 -5.04
CA SER A 194 -13.49 -16.08 -3.65
C SER A 194 -14.36 -14.86 -3.33
N THR A 195 -14.56 -13.97 -4.30
CA THR A 195 -15.40 -12.77 -4.19
C THR A 195 -16.54 -12.89 -5.19
N GLU A 196 -17.74 -12.44 -4.83
CA GLU A 196 -18.84 -12.40 -5.77
C GLU A 196 -18.48 -11.51 -6.95
N TRP A 197 -18.51 -12.05 -8.17
CA TRP A 197 -18.07 -11.32 -9.36
C TRP A 197 -18.84 -10.02 -9.59
N LYS A 198 -20.11 -9.98 -9.17
CA LYS A 198 -20.90 -8.75 -9.19
C LYS A 198 -20.25 -7.65 -8.34
N ALA A 199 -19.73 -7.97 -7.16
CA ALA A 199 -19.02 -7.00 -6.33
C ALA A 199 -17.72 -6.52 -6.99
N VAL A 200 -17.02 -7.39 -7.73
CA VAL A 200 -15.84 -7.00 -8.53
C VAL A 200 -16.24 -5.98 -9.60
N ILE A 201 -17.28 -6.25 -10.39
CA ILE A 201 -17.78 -5.30 -11.40
C ILE A 201 -18.24 -4.00 -10.74
N ASP A 202 -19.15 -4.09 -9.76
CA ASP A 202 -19.76 -2.93 -9.11
C ASP A 202 -18.67 -2.04 -8.46
N SER A 203 -17.58 -2.64 -7.95
CA SER A 203 -16.47 -1.89 -7.34
C SER A 203 -15.67 -1.03 -8.31
N THR A 204 -15.77 -1.28 -9.62
CA THR A 204 -15.12 -0.44 -10.64
C THR A 204 -15.84 0.89 -10.86
N GLU A 205 -17.13 0.94 -10.52
CA GLU A 205 -17.95 2.15 -10.53
C GLU A 205 -17.82 2.96 -9.23
N VAL A 206 -17.26 2.33 -8.19
CA VAL A 206 -17.04 2.96 -6.88
C VAL A 206 -15.83 3.89 -6.95
N VAL A 207 -16.09 5.13 -7.34
CA VAL A 207 -15.21 6.28 -7.08
C VAL A 207 -15.36 6.72 -5.62
N SER A 208 -14.44 7.54 -5.10
CA SER A 208 -14.43 7.97 -3.69
C SER A 208 -15.74 8.61 -3.21
N GLY A 209 -16.38 9.43 -4.06
CA GLY A 209 -17.72 9.96 -3.81
C GLY A 209 -18.84 8.89 -3.83
N GLY A 210 -18.64 7.80 -4.55
CA GLY A 210 -19.53 6.64 -4.59
C GLY A 210 -19.47 5.79 -3.32
N ILE A 211 -18.33 5.70 -2.64
CA ILE A 211 -18.17 4.95 -1.38
C ILE A 211 -19.12 5.51 -0.30
N ALA A 212 -19.13 6.84 -0.15
CA ALA A 212 -20.01 7.50 0.82
C ALA A 212 -21.47 7.17 0.53
N ASN A 213 -21.93 7.40 -0.70
CA ASN A 213 -23.32 7.15 -1.13
C ASN A 213 -23.73 5.68 -0.98
N LEU A 214 -22.85 4.75 -1.37
CA LEU A 214 -23.08 3.32 -1.29
C LEU A 214 -23.24 2.85 0.17
N LEU A 215 -22.52 3.49 1.10
CA LEU A 215 -22.65 3.21 2.53
C LEU A 215 -23.78 4.01 3.20
N GLU A 216 -24.24 5.13 2.61
CA GLU A 216 -25.48 5.81 3.04
C GLU A 216 -26.71 4.94 2.83
N GLY A 217 -26.73 4.07 1.82
CA GLY A 217 -27.80 3.10 1.61
C GLY A 217 -27.98 2.10 2.76
N ILE A 218 -27.01 1.96 3.67
CA ILE A 218 -27.10 1.10 4.86
C ILE A 218 -27.91 1.81 5.98
N LYS A 219 -28.22 3.11 5.85
CA LYS A 219 -28.87 3.91 6.90
C LYS A 219 -30.37 3.63 7.07
N GLU A 220 -31.03 2.97 6.11
CA GLU A 220 -32.48 2.75 6.16
C GLU A 220 -32.87 1.69 7.20
N GLY A 221 -33.51 2.12 8.30
CA GLY A 221 -34.17 1.24 9.27
C GLY A 221 -33.36 0.85 10.51
N ILE A 222 -32.22 1.49 10.79
CA ILE A 222 -31.29 1.06 11.85
C ILE A 222 -31.05 2.20 12.87
N GLY A 223 -30.75 1.84 14.13
CA GLY A 223 -30.61 2.80 15.24
C GLY A 223 -29.45 3.80 15.06
N ALA A 224 -29.58 4.97 15.67
CA ALA A 224 -28.64 6.11 15.51
C ALA A 224 -27.17 5.77 15.79
N PHE A 225 -26.90 4.87 16.74
CA PHE A 225 -25.55 4.38 17.02
C PHE A 225 -24.94 3.64 15.82
N PHE A 226 -25.67 2.70 15.23
CA PHE A 226 -25.21 1.94 14.07
C PHE A 226 -24.94 2.85 12.87
N THR A 227 -25.89 3.75 12.57
CA THR A 227 -25.75 4.74 11.50
C THR A 227 -24.47 5.56 11.65
N ARG A 228 -24.16 5.95 12.89
CA ARG A 228 -22.95 6.70 13.20
C ARG A 228 -21.69 5.88 12.96
N VAL A 229 -21.63 4.65 13.49
CA VAL A 229 -20.47 3.75 13.32
C VAL A 229 -20.17 3.52 11.83
N VAL A 230 -21.20 3.15 11.06
CA VAL A 230 -21.06 2.89 9.61
C VAL A 230 -20.64 4.14 8.86
N THR A 231 -21.16 5.32 9.22
CA THR A 231 -20.75 6.58 8.58
C THR A 231 -19.27 6.88 8.80
N VAL A 232 -18.77 6.67 10.02
CA VAL A 232 -17.35 6.89 10.33
C VAL A 232 -16.47 5.84 9.65
N ALA A 233 -16.88 4.57 9.64
CA ALA A 233 -16.18 3.52 8.91
C ALA A 233 -16.13 3.80 7.40
N ALA A 234 -17.25 4.26 6.83
CA ALA A 234 -17.37 4.64 5.42
C ALA A 234 -16.39 5.73 5.02
N LYS A 235 -16.38 6.82 5.80
CA LYS A 235 -15.46 7.94 5.63
C LYS A 235 -14.01 7.48 5.73
N THR A 236 -13.70 6.60 6.70
CA THR A 236 -12.37 6.04 6.88
C THR A 236 -11.96 5.15 5.69
N LEU A 237 -12.85 4.29 5.19
CA LEU A 237 -12.58 3.47 4.00
C LEU A 237 -12.39 4.30 2.73
N ALA A 238 -13.16 5.38 2.56
CA ALA A 238 -12.98 6.30 1.45
C ALA A 238 -11.58 6.93 1.48
N ASN A 239 -11.13 7.36 2.66
CA ASN A 239 -9.77 7.87 2.84
C ASN A 239 -8.67 6.83 2.57
N VAL A 240 -8.89 5.57 2.92
CA VAL A 240 -7.99 4.45 2.58
C VAL A 240 -7.90 4.29 1.07
N TYR A 241 -9.05 4.25 0.39
CA TYR A 241 -9.15 4.12 -1.05
C TYR A 241 -8.42 5.28 -1.75
N ASP A 242 -8.70 6.52 -1.35
CA ASP A 242 -8.07 7.72 -1.91
C ASP A 242 -6.54 7.72 -1.74
N LYS A 243 -6.01 7.25 -0.61
CA LYS A 243 -4.56 7.13 -0.41
C LYS A 243 -3.92 6.14 -1.36
N ILE A 244 -4.56 4.99 -1.57
CA ILE A 244 -4.05 3.95 -2.47
C ILE A 244 -4.10 4.46 -3.91
N LEU A 245 -5.20 5.10 -4.32
CA LEU A 245 -5.32 5.67 -5.66
C LEU A 245 -4.33 6.81 -5.91
N ALA A 246 -4.06 7.64 -4.91
CA ALA A 246 -3.08 8.71 -5.03
C ALA A 246 -1.71 8.19 -5.49
N LEU A 247 -1.33 6.95 -5.10
CA LEU A 247 -0.07 6.31 -5.50
C LEU A 247 0.01 5.97 -7.00
N LEU A 248 -1.12 5.88 -7.70
CA LEU A 248 -1.16 5.66 -9.15
C LEU A 248 -0.95 6.96 -9.93
N GLY A 249 -1.05 8.12 -9.28
CA GLY A 249 -1.02 9.43 -9.93
C GLY A 249 -2.35 9.80 -10.60
N LYS A 250 -2.58 11.10 -10.77
CA LYS A 250 -3.87 11.68 -11.18
C LYS A 250 -4.34 11.25 -12.57
N ASP A 251 -3.43 11.23 -13.54
CA ASP A 251 -3.76 10.81 -14.91
C ASP A 251 -3.84 9.27 -15.03
N VAL A 252 -3.25 8.63 -14.01
CA VAL A 252 -2.84 7.24 -13.86
C VAL A 252 -3.97 6.22 -13.75
N GLU A 253 -4.90 6.65 -12.91
CA GLU A 253 -5.80 5.82 -12.12
C GLU A 253 -6.77 5.02 -12.99
N ASP A 254 -7.47 5.68 -13.89
CA ASP A 254 -8.51 5.05 -14.71
C ASP A 254 -7.96 3.97 -15.62
N LEU A 255 -6.80 4.24 -16.22
CA LEU A 255 -6.15 3.28 -17.11
C LEU A 255 -5.62 2.08 -16.32
N ALA A 256 -5.00 2.31 -15.15
CA ALA A 256 -4.55 1.23 -14.28
C ALA A 256 -5.71 0.33 -13.83
N ARG A 257 -6.83 0.93 -13.38
CA ARG A 257 -8.03 0.17 -12.98
C ARG A 257 -8.62 -0.65 -14.12
N LYS A 258 -8.82 -0.03 -15.29
CA LYS A 258 -9.32 -0.73 -16.49
C LYS A 258 -8.41 -1.88 -16.86
N LYS A 259 -7.09 -1.69 -16.79
CA LYS A 259 -6.14 -2.74 -17.15
C LYS A 259 -6.19 -3.93 -16.19
N ILE A 260 -6.25 -3.67 -14.88
CA ILE A 260 -6.42 -4.72 -13.88
C ILE A 260 -7.77 -5.43 -14.05
N GLN A 261 -8.85 -4.70 -14.34
CA GLN A 261 -10.15 -5.30 -14.62
C GLN A 261 -10.09 -6.25 -15.83
N GLU A 262 -9.51 -5.83 -16.96
CA GLU A 262 -9.30 -6.69 -18.13
C GLU A 262 -8.52 -7.97 -17.78
N TRP A 263 -7.51 -7.84 -16.90
CA TRP A 263 -6.72 -8.99 -16.44
C TRP A 263 -7.56 -9.95 -15.60
N LEU A 264 -8.34 -9.44 -14.65
CA LEU A 264 -9.23 -10.24 -13.81
C LEU A 264 -10.32 -10.93 -14.65
N GLU A 265 -10.91 -10.23 -15.63
CA GLU A 265 -11.86 -10.79 -16.59
C GLU A 265 -11.22 -11.94 -17.39
N THR A 266 -10.03 -11.72 -17.94
CA THR A 266 -9.29 -12.75 -18.68
C THR A 266 -9.00 -13.99 -17.83
N ILE A 267 -8.58 -13.80 -16.57
CA ILE A 267 -8.31 -14.89 -15.62
C ILE A 267 -9.59 -15.66 -15.32
N LYS A 268 -10.70 -14.96 -15.09
CA LYS A 268 -12.00 -15.56 -14.82
C LYS A 268 -12.51 -16.39 -16.00
N GLU A 269 -12.51 -15.82 -17.21
CA GLU A 269 -12.99 -16.49 -18.41
C GLU A 269 -12.22 -17.76 -18.74
N LYS A 270 -10.90 -17.73 -18.54
CA LYS A 270 -10.02 -18.87 -18.81
C LYS A 270 -9.89 -19.83 -17.63
N GLY A 271 -10.30 -19.43 -16.43
CA GLY A 271 -10.20 -20.21 -15.20
C GLY A 271 -8.76 -20.57 -14.80
N LYS A 272 -7.76 -19.75 -15.17
CA LYS A 272 -6.33 -20.04 -14.98
C LYS A 272 -5.63 -18.87 -14.29
N ILE A 273 -5.25 -19.05 -13.03
CA ILE A 273 -4.58 -18.01 -12.24
C ILE A 273 -3.15 -17.76 -12.70
N GLU A 274 -2.51 -18.76 -13.32
CA GLU A 274 -1.15 -18.68 -13.89
C GLU A 274 -1.04 -17.62 -15.01
N LEU A 275 -2.19 -17.18 -15.54
CA LEU A 275 -2.22 -16.05 -16.48
C LEU A 275 -1.78 -14.75 -15.83
N PHE A 276 -1.92 -14.58 -14.51
CA PHE A 276 -1.45 -13.38 -13.81
C PHE A 276 0.08 -13.23 -13.93
N ASP A 277 0.83 -14.32 -13.75
CA ASP A 277 2.28 -14.34 -13.96
C ASP A 277 2.62 -13.93 -15.39
N ALA A 278 2.00 -14.58 -16.39
CA ALA A 278 2.24 -14.25 -17.80
C ALA A 278 1.95 -12.77 -18.13
N LEU A 279 0.92 -12.18 -17.51
CA LEU A 279 0.54 -10.78 -17.69
C LEU A 279 1.55 -9.82 -17.03
N ALA A 280 1.98 -10.11 -15.79
CA ALA A 280 3.00 -9.32 -15.08
C ALA A 280 4.36 -9.42 -15.79
N SER A 281 4.79 -10.62 -16.16
CA SER A 281 6.04 -10.87 -16.89
C SER A 281 6.05 -10.15 -18.24
N LYS A 282 4.92 -10.15 -18.97
CA LYS A 282 4.78 -9.41 -20.23
C LYS A 282 4.86 -7.89 -20.02
N LEU A 283 4.28 -7.38 -18.93
CA LEU A 283 4.35 -5.96 -18.60
C LEU A 283 5.78 -5.51 -18.30
N TYR A 284 6.52 -6.30 -17.51
CA TYR A 284 7.84 -5.91 -17.02
C TYR A 284 8.97 -6.13 -18.05
N ARG A 285 8.76 -7.02 -19.01
CA ARG A 285 9.71 -7.33 -20.10
C ARG A 285 11.13 -7.61 -19.58
N ILE A 286 11.23 -8.33 -18.47
CA ILE A 286 12.51 -8.61 -17.80
C ILE A 286 13.48 -9.32 -18.73
N ASP A 287 13.02 -10.24 -19.59
CA ASP A 287 13.90 -10.95 -20.51
C ASP A 287 14.46 -10.06 -21.63
N ASP A 288 13.74 -9.01 -22.02
CA ASP A 288 14.26 -8.00 -22.96
C ASP A 288 15.30 -7.11 -22.25
N PHE A 289 15.01 -6.70 -21.01
CA PHE A 289 15.94 -5.95 -20.17
C PHE A 289 17.26 -6.69 -19.97
N LYS A 290 17.23 -7.99 -19.64
CA LYS A 290 18.44 -8.81 -19.45
C LYS A 290 19.33 -8.84 -20.69
N LYS A 291 18.74 -8.88 -21.89
CA LYS A 291 19.50 -8.87 -23.15
C LYS A 291 20.16 -7.51 -23.37
N GLU A 292 19.39 -6.43 -23.26
CA GLU A 292 19.91 -5.07 -23.48
C GLU A 292 20.93 -4.65 -22.40
N LEU A 293 20.80 -5.17 -21.18
CA LEU A 293 21.77 -4.96 -20.12
C LEU A 293 23.17 -5.47 -20.50
N GLY A 294 23.25 -6.61 -21.20
CA GLY A 294 24.52 -7.14 -21.72
C GLY A 294 25.19 -6.14 -22.65
N ASP A 295 24.43 -5.60 -23.61
CA ASP A 295 24.92 -4.59 -24.55
C ASP A 295 25.39 -3.31 -23.81
N TRP A 296 24.59 -2.81 -22.85
CA TRP A 296 24.96 -1.63 -22.05
C TRP A 296 26.25 -1.84 -21.25
N LEU A 297 26.44 -3.04 -20.70
CA LEU A 297 27.65 -3.40 -19.97
C LEU A 297 28.86 -3.56 -20.89
N GLU A 298 28.70 -4.06 -22.12
CA GLU A 298 29.78 -4.13 -23.09
C GLU A 298 30.26 -2.73 -23.50
N GLU A 299 29.32 -1.83 -23.80
CA GLU A 299 29.57 -0.47 -24.29
C GLU A 299 30.06 0.51 -23.21
N THR A 300 29.85 0.21 -21.92
CA THR A 300 30.13 1.19 -20.86
C THR A 300 31.60 1.59 -20.73
N THR A 301 31.83 2.91 -20.70
CA THR A 301 33.14 3.51 -20.40
C THR A 301 33.32 3.81 -18.91
N ALA A 302 32.31 3.57 -18.07
CA ALA A 302 32.36 3.85 -16.64
C ALA A 302 33.53 3.15 -15.93
N GLU A 303 34.08 3.84 -14.92
CA GLU A 303 35.15 3.32 -14.05
C GLU A 303 34.61 2.27 -13.07
N VAL A 304 35.51 1.43 -12.56
CA VAL A 304 35.19 0.32 -11.64
C VAL A 304 34.38 0.81 -10.42
N ASP A 305 34.81 1.91 -9.81
CA ASP A 305 34.14 2.48 -8.63
C ASP A 305 32.71 2.95 -8.95
N ARG A 306 32.49 3.49 -10.15
CA ARG A 306 31.16 3.92 -10.59
C ARG A 306 30.23 2.71 -10.80
N ILE A 307 30.73 1.65 -11.43
CA ILE A 307 29.97 0.40 -11.62
C ILE A 307 29.60 -0.22 -10.26
N ASN A 308 30.55 -0.23 -9.32
CA ASN A 308 30.32 -0.72 -7.95
C ASN A 308 29.26 0.12 -7.22
N GLN A 309 29.29 1.45 -7.36
CA GLN A 309 28.26 2.32 -6.78
C GLN A 309 26.87 2.03 -7.38
N ILE A 310 26.75 1.89 -8.71
CA ILE A 310 25.49 1.54 -9.36
C ILE A 310 24.99 0.18 -8.84
N THR A 311 25.89 -0.77 -8.61
CA THR A 311 25.56 -2.08 -8.01
C THR A 311 24.96 -1.92 -6.61
N GLU A 312 25.52 -1.03 -5.77
CA GLU A 312 24.94 -0.72 -4.45
C GLU A 312 23.54 -0.09 -4.58
N GLU A 313 23.37 0.86 -5.51
CA GLU A 313 22.09 1.53 -5.77
C GLU A 313 21.00 0.55 -6.26
N VAL A 314 21.36 -0.38 -7.16
CA VAL A 314 20.47 -1.45 -7.63
C VAL A 314 20.06 -2.38 -6.48
N ASN A 315 21.00 -2.79 -5.64
CA ASN A 315 20.67 -3.63 -4.47
C ASN A 315 19.74 -2.91 -3.49
N ALA A 316 19.95 -1.61 -3.27
CA ALA A 316 19.10 -0.79 -2.42
C ALA A 316 17.65 -0.74 -2.91
N LEU A 317 17.41 -0.80 -4.23
CA LEU A 317 16.04 -0.87 -4.79
C LEU A 317 15.30 -2.14 -4.36
N SER A 318 15.98 -3.29 -4.26
CA SER A 318 15.38 -4.53 -3.77
C SER A 318 14.87 -4.40 -2.32
N GLU A 319 15.67 -3.75 -1.47
CA GLU A 319 15.31 -3.53 -0.07
C GLU A 319 14.16 -2.52 0.07
N LYS A 320 14.22 -1.41 -0.67
CA LYS A 320 13.12 -0.43 -0.73
C LYS A 320 11.83 -1.07 -1.21
N PHE A 321 11.89 -1.89 -2.26
CA PHE A 321 10.74 -2.63 -2.75
C PHE A 321 10.21 -3.60 -1.69
N SER A 322 11.09 -4.24 -0.92
CA SER A 322 10.69 -5.12 0.17
C SER A 322 9.90 -4.39 1.26
N ILE A 323 10.28 -3.15 1.59
CA ILE A 323 9.53 -2.30 2.54
C ILE A 323 8.16 -1.92 1.95
N PHE A 324 8.14 -1.46 0.69
CA PHE A 324 6.91 -1.11 -0.02
C PHE A 324 5.94 -2.31 -0.09
N PHE A 325 6.45 -3.46 -0.53
CA PHE A 325 5.75 -4.74 -0.57
C PHE A 325 5.21 -5.16 0.80
N GLY A 326 6.01 -5.06 1.86
CA GLY A 326 5.57 -5.41 3.21
C GLY A 326 4.36 -4.60 3.68
N ARG A 327 4.31 -3.31 3.33
CA ARG A 327 3.16 -2.43 3.62
C ARG A 327 1.93 -2.80 2.78
N MET A 328 2.12 -3.08 1.50
CA MET A 328 1.05 -3.57 0.61
C MET A 328 0.47 -4.90 1.09
N LYS A 329 1.33 -5.84 1.49
CA LYS A 329 0.92 -7.13 2.06
C LYS A 329 0.07 -6.93 3.32
N LYS A 330 0.49 -6.04 4.23
CA LYS A 330 -0.28 -5.75 5.45
C LYS A 330 -1.67 -5.21 5.13
N LEU A 331 -1.79 -4.31 4.16
CA LEU A 331 -3.08 -3.80 3.67
C LEU A 331 -3.95 -4.92 3.10
N SER A 332 -3.38 -5.78 2.26
CA SER A 332 -4.07 -6.95 1.70
C SER A 332 -4.53 -7.92 2.79
N ASP A 333 -3.69 -8.19 3.79
CA ASP A 333 -4.02 -9.06 4.92
C ASP A 333 -5.21 -8.50 5.73
N ILE A 334 -5.22 -7.19 6.03
CA ILE A 334 -6.32 -6.53 6.75
C ILE A 334 -7.60 -6.56 5.90
N ALA A 335 -7.53 -6.17 4.62
CA ALA A 335 -8.67 -6.25 3.71
C ALA A 335 -9.19 -7.70 3.60
N GLY A 336 -8.29 -8.68 3.66
CA GLY A 336 -8.55 -10.12 3.71
C GLY A 336 -9.42 -10.53 4.90
N LEU A 337 -9.12 -10.00 6.08
CA LEU A 337 -9.87 -10.27 7.32
C LEU A 337 -11.26 -9.61 7.31
N ALA A 338 -11.38 -8.43 6.71
CA ALA A 338 -12.65 -7.70 6.64
C ALA A 338 -13.75 -8.44 5.83
N LYS A 339 -13.44 -9.54 5.15
CA LYS A 339 -14.42 -10.40 4.45
C LYS A 339 -15.44 -11.06 5.37
N PHE A 340 -15.20 -11.09 6.67
CA PHE A 340 -16.15 -11.66 7.64
C PHE A 340 -17.34 -10.74 7.92
N ILE A 341 -17.27 -9.46 7.51
CA ILE A 341 -18.35 -8.48 7.67
C ILE A 341 -19.46 -8.78 6.67
N LYS A 342 -20.66 -9.11 7.17
CA LYS A 342 -21.82 -9.53 6.36
C LYS A 342 -22.65 -8.36 5.82
N ALA A 343 -22.00 -7.37 5.22
CA ALA A 343 -22.67 -6.23 4.59
C ALA A 343 -22.28 -6.15 3.09
N PRO A 344 -23.21 -6.38 2.14
CA PRO A 344 -22.91 -6.40 0.71
C PRO A 344 -22.19 -5.13 0.23
N GLN A 345 -22.63 -3.97 0.72
CA GLN A 345 -22.03 -2.68 0.39
C GLN A 345 -20.57 -2.59 0.85
N VAL A 346 -20.27 -3.07 2.06
CA VAL A 346 -18.89 -3.13 2.58
C VAL A 346 -18.03 -4.04 1.72
N ILE A 347 -18.56 -5.18 1.28
CA ILE A 347 -17.85 -6.11 0.40
C ILE A 347 -17.45 -5.42 -0.91
N VAL A 348 -18.35 -4.64 -1.53
CA VAL A 348 -18.03 -3.88 -2.74
C VAL A 348 -16.89 -2.88 -2.50
N VAL A 349 -16.94 -2.11 -1.41
CA VAL A 349 -15.89 -1.12 -1.08
C VAL A 349 -14.54 -1.79 -0.84
N LEU A 350 -14.50 -2.85 -0.03
CA LEU A 350 -13.27 -3.61 0.22
C LEU A 350 -12.72 -4.26 -1.06
N THR A 351 -13.60 -4.68 -1.97
CA THR A 351 -13.22 -5.20 -3.28
C THR A 351 -12.56 -4.12 -4.12
N GLY A 352 -13.12 -2.90 -4.13
CA GLY A 352 -12.51 -1.74 -4.79
C GLY A 352 -11.13 -1.40 -4.22
N VAL A 353 -10.98 -1.42 -2.89
CA VAL A 353 -9.69 -1.25 -2.22
C VAL A 353 -8.68 -2.31 -2.67
N ARG A 354 -9.08 -3.59 -2.75
CA ARG A 354 -8.20 -4.67 -3.22
C ARG A 354 -7.80 -4.52 -4.69
N ILE A 355 -8.71 -4.09 -5.57
CA ILE A 355 -8.38 -3.81 -6.97
C ILE A 355 -7.39 -2.65 -7.07
N ALA A 356 -7.60 -1.57 -6.32
CA ALA A 356 -6.68 -0.44 -6.26
C ALA A 356 -5.29 -0.87 -5.73
N LEU A 357 -5.26 -1.71 -4.69
CA LEU A 357 -4.00 -2.29 -4.17
C LEU A 357 -3.30 -3.16 -5.21
N LEU A 358 -4.04 -4.00 -5.93
CA LEU A 358 -3.48 -4.83 -6.99
C LEU A 358 -2.87 -3.97 -8.10
N ALA A 359 -3.54 -2.90 -8.50
CA ALA A 359 -3.01 -1.92 -9.45
C ALA A 359 -1.71 -1.30 -8.93
N VAL A 360 -1.70 -0.76 -7.71
CA VAL A 360 -0.50 -0.16 -7.10
C VAL A 360 0.65 -1.16 -6.98
N LEU A 361 0.36 -2.42 -6.66
CA LEU A 361 1.39 -3.46 -6.57
C LEU A 361 2.02 -3.74 -7.95
N VAL A 362 1.19 -3.94 -8.98
CA VAL A 362 1.65 -4.25 -10.34
C VAL A 362 2.42 -3.08 -10.93
N TYR A 363 1.89 -1.87 -10.83
CA TYR A 363 2.54 -0.69 -11.39
C TYR A 363 3.72 -0.21 -10.53
N GLY A 364 3.67 -0.39 -9.21
CA GLY A 364 4.82 -0.17 -8.34
C GLY A 364 5.97 -1.13 -8.66
N GLY A 365 5.70 -2.42 -8.91
CA GLY A 365 6.76 -3.32 -9.36
C GLY A 365 7.31 -2.96 -10.75
N TYR A 366 6.47 -2.45 -11.65
CA TYR A 366 6.89 -1.92 -12.95
C TYR A 366 7.83 -0.71 -12.77
N ASP A 367 7.49 0.20 -11.86
CA ASP A 367 8.30 1.36 -11.47
C ASP A 367 9.69 0.93 -10.99
N TYR A 368 9.75 -0.05 -10.10
CA TYR A 368 11.02 -0.54 -9.55
C TYR A 368 11.87 -1.32 -10.56
N VAL A 369 11.28 -1.92 -11.60
CA VAL A 369 12.04 -2.55 -12.69
C VAL A 369 12.65 -1.48 -13.62
N GLY A 370 11.95 -0.38 -13.92
CA GLY A 370 12.53 0.73 -14.69
C GLY A 370 12.51 0.58 -16.21
N TYR A 371 12.14 -0.59 -16.74
CA TYR A 371 12.49 -0.91 -18.13
C TYR A 371 11.45 -0.41 -19.15
N LYS A 372 11.89 0.51 -20.03
CA LYS A 372 11.08 1.12 -21.10
C LYS A 372 9.73 1.63 -20.59
N GLN A 373 9.76 2.31 -19.44
CA GLN A 373 8.56 2.82 -18.80
C GLN A 373 7.84 3.82 -19.69
N MET A 374 6.55 3.56 -19.92
CA MET A 374 5.62 4.66 -20.15
C MET A 374 5.47 5.39 -18.81
N ARG A 375 5.46 6.72 -18.81
CA ARG A 375 5.41 7.57 -17.60
C ARG A 375 4.26 7.16 -16.67
N PHE A 376 4.49 6.27 -15.71
CA PHE A 376 3.42 5.60 -14.98
C PHE A 376 3.95 4.77 -13.81
N PRO A 377 3.50 4.99 -12.56
CA PRO A 377 3.37 6.24 -11.83
C PRO A 377 4.70 6.95 -11.52
N ASN A 378 5.84 6.35 -11.88
CA ASN A 378 7.19 6.89 -11.63
C ASN A 378 7.45 7.12 -10.13
N LEU A 379 7.04 6.22 -9.25
CA LEU A 379 7.23 6.35 -7.79
C LEU A 379 8.71 6.39 -7.39
N THR A 380 9.57 5.72 -8.15
CA THR A 380 11.02 5.65 -7.93
C THR A 380 11.74 5.56 -9.27
N LYS A 381 13.07 5.71 -9.24
CA LYS A 381 13.92 5.30 -10.36
C LYS A 381 14.13 3.80 -10.31
N GLY A 382 13.72 3.10 -11.37
CA GLY A 382 13.83 1.65 -11.43
C GLY A 382 15.24 1.15 -11.70
N VAL A 383 15.44 -0.17 -11.61
CA VAL A 383 16.74 -0.83 -11.86
C VAL A 383 17.32 -0.44 -13.22
N ALA A 384 16.52 -0.54 -14.29
CA ALA A 384 17.00 -0.22 -15.63
C ALA A 384 17.36 1.27 -15.79
N GLU A 385 16.60 2.18 -15.18
CA GLU A 385 16.87 3.62 -15.25
C GLU A 385 18.15 3.99 -14.49
N VAL A 386 18.31 3.46 -13.27
CA VAL A 386 19.53 3.65 -12.47
C VAL A 386 20.76 3.14 -13.21
N ILE A 387 20.66 2.03 -13.94
CA ILE A 387 21.77 1.52 -14.73
C ILE A 387 22.01 2.41 -15.96
N GLN A 388 20.96 2.69 -16.74
CA GLN A 388 21.08 3.40 -18.01
C GLN A 388 21.61 4.83 -17.83
N GLU A 389 21.08 5.59 -16.87
CA GLU A 389 21.49 6.97 -16.62
C GLU A 389 22.98 7.09 -16.21
N ASN A 390 23.55 6.02 -15.66
CA ASN A 390 24.85 6.06 -15.00
C ASN A 390 25.94 5.22 -15.70
N LEU A 391 25.56 4.29 -16.59
CA LEU A 391 26.50 3.52 -17.40
C LEU A 391 26.66 4.02 -18.83
N VAL A 392 25.60 4.57 -19.43
CA VAL A 392 25.58 4.95 -20.85
C VAL A 392 25.85 6.45 -20.94
N PRO A 393 26.84 6.91 -21.74
CA PRO A 393 27.06 8.32 -21.99
C PRO A 393 25.77 8.98 -22.49
N GLN A 394 25.32 10.04 -21.83
CA GLN A 394 24.22 10.85 -22.37
C GLN A 394 24.80 11.70 -23.51
N GLU A 395 24.36 11.43 -24.75
CA GLU A 395 24.71 12.24 -25.93
C GLU A 395 24.21 13.68 -25.84
#